data_AF-A0AAD6YWG1-F1
#
_entry.id   AF-A0AAD6YWG1-F1
#
_cell.length_a   1.000
_cell.length_b   1.000
_cell.length_c   1.000
_cell.angle_alpha   90.00
_cell.angle_beta   90.00
_cell.angle_gamma   90.00
#
_symmetry.space_group_name_H-M   'P 1'
#
loop_
_entity.id
_entity.type
_entity.pdbx_description
1 polymer ?
#
loop_
_entity_poly.entity_id
_entity_poly.type
_entity_poly.pdbx_seq_one_letter_code
_entity_poly.pdbx_strand_id
1 'polypeptide(L)'
;MSREIEPPTILENLSRDELLTLVRQNEKALGDERARADTAEKRAALADSTNHPGRGRPKKHCRRTRVVPSDDENTPDDDEAEEDDNPEDKIRRAGHKYVITEGFWFSGTVESVLETKLSHSYEEKNRFTNNSQRKQGEMRAARELLPEELRDDLRKEWVIYEECHASGQTLSSRLRNDIEPVFSTHLKALDPERFKDVSDVLDGRASLADLIGGKKNTAQKITYHPFAAPVLHSDGSTSHNPETFLHSKLIMHVAAAIIFGKQKAHALATGKGSGSTSKCMQDIHQIFGTTPGIIRNATIATLWTLSADATLRKQGQQTGVNWHLFGEQIHEWLLNGLRERHEPVLRLFREWDDELFPDNEASLGAALGTGSANVEDLQEALDALHRTQVVEMDDSSMGGGDEASGVAGADGMDGDGDGSENGAGDGSQADGSGDGSQSP
;
A
#
# COMPACT_ATOMS: atom_id res chain seq x y z
N MET A 1 40.92 22.24 31.08
CA MET A 1 41.28 21.28 30.02
C MET A 1 40.07 20.38 29.80
N SER A 2 39.14 20.84 28.97
CA SER A 2 37.97 20.06 28.57
C SER A 2 38.39 19.17 27.40
N ARG A 3 38.28 17.85 27.56
CA ARG A 3 38.50 16.92 26.45
C ARG A 3 37.25 16.97 25.56
N GLU A 4 37.41 17.44 24.33
CA GLU A 4 36.47 17.16 23.25
C GLU A 4 36.36 15.64 23.12
N ILE A 5 35.14 15.14 23.28
CA ILE A 5 34.79 13.77 22.93
C ILE A 5 34.34 13.85 21.47
N GLU A 6 35.23 13.49 20.56
CA GLU A 6 34.86 13.29 19.16
C GLU A 6 33.86 12.13 19.08
N PRO A 7 32.72 12.28 18.39
CA PRO A 7 31.78 11.19 18.17
C PRO A 7 32.44 10.07 17.34
N PRO A 8 32.07 8.80 17.54
CA PRO A 8 32.73 7.68 16.91
C PRO A 8 32.55 7.70 15.38
N THR A 9 33.67 7.90 14.67
CA THR A 9 33.84 8.01 13.21
C THR A 9 33.69 6.69 12.46
N ILE A 10 32.98 5.71 13.02
CA ILE A 10 32.99 4.32 12.52
C ILE A 10 32.06 4.15 11.29
N LEU A 11 31.05 5.02 11.13
CA LEU A 11 30.07 4.91 10.03
C LEU A 11 30.52 5.59 8.73
N GLU A 12 31.48 6.51 8.76
CA GLU A 12 31.89 7.30 7.57
C GLU A 12 32.76 6.53 6.57
N ASN A 13 33.24 5.33 6.92
CA ASN A 13 34.13 4.52 6.08
C ASN A 13 33.49 3.23 5.55
N LEU A 14 32.21 2.99 5.82
CA LEU A 14 31.51 1.82 5.32
C LEU A 14 31.06 2.08 3.88
N SER A 15 31.31 1.13 2.99
CA SER A 15 30.73 1.16 1.65
C SER A 15 29.21 1.07 1.73
N ARG A 16 28.51 1.58 0.71
CA ARG A 16 27.03 1.54 0.63
C ARG A 16 26.46 0.14 0.88
N ASP A 17 27.14 -0.90 0.41
CA ASP A 17 26.71 -2.29 0.56
C ASP A 17 26.90 -2.83 2.00
N GLU A 18 27.95 -2.39 2.69
CA GLU A 18 28.17 -2.73 4.11
C GLU A 18 27.17 -2.02 5.03
N LEU A 19 26.82 -0.78 4.71
CA LEU A 19 25.83 0.01 5.44
C LEU A 19 24.42 -0.58 5.27
N LEU A 20 24.08 -1.03 4.05
CA LEU A 20 22.85 -1.78 3.78
C LEU A 20 22.80 -3.11 4.53
N THR A 21 23.93 -3.79 4.70
CA THR A 21 24.01 -5.05 5.45
C THR A 21 23.80 -4.82 6.95
N LEU A 22 24.38 -3.75 7.50
CA LEU A 22 24.23 -3.38 8.92
C LEU A 22 22.81 -2.95 9.28
N VAL A 23 22.14 -2.21 8.39
CA VAL A 23 20.75 -1.80 8.63
C VAL A 23 19.82 -3.01 8.67
N ARG A 24 19.99 -3.97 7.74
CA ARG A 24 19.22 -5.22 7.73
C ARG A 24 19.39 -6.04 9.01
N GLN A 25 20.59 -6.04 9.60
CA GLN A 25 20.86 -6.74 10.85
C GLN A 25 20.16 -6.12 12.06
N ASN A 26 20.06 -4.79 12.12
CA ASN A 26 19.41 -4.07 13.23
C ASN A 26 17.88 -4.15 13.18
N GLU A 27 17.30 -4.06 11.98
CA GLU A 27 15.84 -4.13 11.79
C GLU A 27 15.27 -5.47 12.25
N LYS A 28 15.98 -6.55 11.93
CA LYS A 28 15.66 -7.91 12.40
C LYS A 28 15.66 -8.01 13.93
N ALA A 29 16.67 -7.45 14.60
CA ALA A 29 16.81 -7.55 16.06
C ALA A 29 15.65 -6.89 16.83
N LEU A 30 15.15 -5.76 16.32
CA LEU A 30 14.01 -5.03 16.93
C LEU A 30 12.68 -5.76 16.74
N GLY A 31 12.48 -6.44 15.61
CA GLY A 31 11.27 -7.25 15.35
C GLY A 31 11.14 -8.42 16.32
N ASP A 32 12.24 -9.16 16.54
CA ASP A 32 12.28 -10.30 17.45
C ASP A 32 11.98 -9.92 18.91
N GLU A 33 12.43 -8.74 19.34
CA GLU A 33 12.18 -8.24 20.69
C GLU A 33 10.69 -7.97 20.94
N ARG A 34 9.99 -7.37 19.96
CA ARG A 34 8.55 -7.09 20.06
C ARG A 34 7.70 -8.36 20.05
N ALA A 35 8.00 -9.33 19.18
CA ALA A 35 7.29 -10.61 19.15
C ALA A 35 7.43 -11.37 20.48
N ARG A 36 8.61 -11.30 21.12
CA ARG A 36 8.83 -11.86 22.46
C ARG A 36 8.02 -11.14 23.53
N ALA A 37 7.92 -9.81 23.46
CA ALA A 37 7.10 -9.03 24.38
C ALA A 37 5.62 -9.42 24.28
N ASP A 38 5.07 -9.51 23.07
CA ASP A 38 3.68 -9.91 22.82
C ASP A 38 3.39 -11.34 23.31
N THR A 39 4.33 -12.26 23.08
CA THR A 39 4.19 -13.65 23.51
C THR A 39 4.27 -13.76 25.03
N ALA A 40 5.14 -12.97 25.67
CA ALA A 40 5.23 -12.89 27.12
C ALA A 40 3.96 -12.31 27.74
N GLU A 41 3.38 -11.26 27.14
CA GLU A 41 2.11 -10.66 27.57
C GLU A 41 0.95 -11.67 27.45
N LYS A 42 0.85 -12.38 26.32
CA LYS A 42 -0.16 -13.44 26.14
C LYS A 42 0.00 -14.59 27.13
N ARG A 43 1.24 -15.03 27.39
CA ARG A 43 1.52 -16.05 28.41
C ARG A 43 1.15 -15.58 29.83
N ALA A 44 1.40 -14.32 30.15
CA ALA A 44 0.98 -13.74 31.42
C ALA A 44 -0.56 -13.72 31.56
N ALA A 45 -1.28 -13.32 30.50
CA ALA A 45 -2.75 -13.33 30.49
C ALA A 45 -3.36 -14.75 30.64
N LEU A 46 -2.72 -15.77 30.04
CA LEU A 46 -3.09 -17.18 30.20
C LEU A 46 -2.79 -17.73 31.60
N ALA A 47 -1.69 -17.31 32.22
CA ALA A 47 -1.36 -17.68 33.59
C ALA A 47 -2.32 -17.07 34.62
N ASP A 48 -2.83 -15.86 34.36
CA ASP A 48 -3.84 -15.22 35.23
C ASP A 48 -5.22 -15.87 35.12
N SER A 49 -5.62 -16.32 33.93
CA SER A 49 -6.92 -17.00 33.74
C SER A 49 -6.98 -18.40 34.36
N THR A 50 -5.84 -19.09 34.46
CA THR A 50 -5.73 -20.45 35.03
C THR A 50 -5.62 -20.46 36.56
N ASN A 51 -5.40 -19.31 37.21
CA ASN A 51 -5.25 -19.19 38.66
C ASN A 51 -6.52 -18.70 39.40
N HIS A 52 -7.71 -18.88 38.82
CA HIS A 52 -8.98 -18.64 39.55
C HIS A 52 -9.59 -19.94 40.09
N PRO A 53 -9.27 -20.36 41.33
CA PRO A 53 -9.96 -21.46 41.98
C PRO A 53 -11.34 -21.01 42.43
N GLY A 54 -12.34 -21.31 41.60
CA GLY A 54 -13.72 -21.48 42.02
C GLY A 54 -14.62 -20.29 41.81
N ARG A 55 -15.46 -20.35 40.77
CA ARG A 55 -16.83 -19.79 40.78
C ARG A 55 -17.72 -20.55 39.79
N GLY A 56 -18.56 -21.40 40.35
CA GLY A 56 -19.92 -21.78 39.92
C GLY A 56 -20.23 -22.02 38.44
N ARG A 57 -20.48 -23.28 38.08
CA ARG A 57 -21.31 -23.69 36.92
C ARG A 57 -22.69 -23.02 36.94
N PRO A 58 -23.25 -22.64 35.77
CA PRO A 58 -24.69 -22.72 35.53
C PRO A 58 -25.08 -23.83 34.54
N LYS A 59 -26.38 -24.15 34.57
CA LYS A 59 -26.98 -25.45 34.25
C LYS A 59 -27.22 -25.72 32.76
N LYS A 60 -27.15 -27.01 32.40
CA LYS A 60 -27.79 -27.61 31.22
C LYS A 60 -29.32 -27.44 31.28
N HIS A 61 -29.94 -26.91 30.23
CA HIS A 61 -31.35 -27.16 29.94
C HIS A 61 -31.49 -27.78 28.55
N CYS A 62 -32.03 -28.99 28.54
CA CYS A 62 -32.41 -29.74 27.35
C CYS A 62 -33.90 -29.48 27.07
N ARG A 63 -34.27 -29.05 25.85
CA ARG A 63 -35.58 -29.40 25.27
C ARG A 63 -35.60 -29.36 23.74
N ARG A 64 -36.22 -30.42 23.21
CA ARG A 64 -36.43 -30.91 21.84
C ARG A 64 -37.22 -29.98 20.89
N THR A 65 -36.70 -29.88 19.65
CA THR A 65 -37.33 -29.97 18.30
C THR A 65 -38.69 -29.30 18.00
N ARG A 66 -38.73 -28.41 16.98
CA ARG A 66 -39.31 -28.65 15.61
C ARG A 66 -39.31 -27.38 14.69
N VAL A 67 -38.55 -27.46 13.60
CA VAL A 67 -38.67 -26.88 12.23
C VAL A 67 -39.41 -25.53 12.01
N VAL A 68 -38.64 -24.48 11.65
CA VAL A 68 -38.90 -23.47 10.58
C VAL A 68 -37.51 -22.96 10.12
N PRO A 69 -37.18 -22.85 8.81
CA PRO A 69 -35.92 -22.24 8.35
C PRO A 69 -36.11 -20.73 8.16
N SER A 70 -35.45 -19.94 9.00
CA SER A 70 -35.28 -18.49 8.87
C SER A 70 -33.88 -18.11 9.35
N ASP A 71 -33.39 -17.00 8.79
CA ASP A 71 -32.10 -16.36 8.96
C ASP A 71 -31.60 -16.15 10.40
N ASP A 72 -30.30 -15.81 10.46
CA ASP A 72 -29.52 -15.20 11.54
C ASP A 72 -28.71 -16.06 12.55
N GLU A 73 -27.40 -15.96 12.32
CA GLU A 73 -26.33 -15.53 13.23
C GLU A 73 -25.67 -16.48 14.26
N ASN A 74 -24.33 -16.39 14.20
CA ASN A 74 -23.38 -16.37 15.33
C ASN A 74 -23.07 -17.70 16.03
N THR A 75 -22.16 -18.45 15.41
CA THR A 75 -21.11 -19.17 16.14
C THR A 75 -19.84 -18.30 16.16
N PRO A 76 -19.26 -17.98 17.33
CA PRO A 76 -17.91 -17.45 17.39
C PRO A 76 -16.96 -18.62 17.15
N ASP A 77 -16.49 -18.75 15.91
CA ASP A 77 -15.34 -19.59 15.60
C ASP A 77 -14.10 -18.85 16.13
N ASP A 78 -13.73 -19.17 17.37
CA ASP A 78 -12.37 -19.00 17.89
C ASP A 78 -11.46 -19.99 17.13
N ASP A 79 -11.24 -19.72 15.84
CA ASP A 79 -10.16 -20.34 15.08
C ASP A 79 -8.88 -19.61 15.48
N GLU A 80 -8.17 -20.22 16.42
CA GLU A 80 -6.75 -20.00 16.64
C GLU A 80 -6.06 -20.05 15.28
N ALA A 81 -5.59 -18.89 14.81
CA ALA A 81 -4.87 -18.77 13.56
C ALA A 81 -3.56 -19.59 13.66
N GLU A 82 -3.59 -20.82 13.15
CA GLU A 82 -2.39 -21.47 12.66
C GLU A 82 -1.72 -20.49 11.70
N GLU A 83 -0.40 -20.32 11.86
CA GLU A 83 0.38 -19.48 10.96
C GLU A 83 0.15 -19.97 9.53
N ASP A 84 -0.43 -19.06 8.75
CA ASP A 84 -0.96 -19.25 7.41
C ASP A 84 0.19 -19.51 6.44
N ASP A 85 0.71 -20.73 6.48
CA ASP A 85 1.84 -21.19 5.67
C ASP A 85 1.43 -21.56 4.24
N ASN A 86 0.16 -21.37 3.88
CA ASN A 86 -0.33 -21.53 2.53
C ASN A 86 0.24 -20.42 1.61
N PRO A 87 1.00 -20.77 0.55
CA PRO A 87 1.50 -19.79 -0.42
C PRO A 87 0.39 -18.90 -0.99
N GLU A 88 -0.78 -19.45 -1.33
CA GLU A 88 -1.91 -18.70 -1.90
C GLU A 88 -2.38 -17.57 -0.99
N ASP A 89 -2.39 -17.80 0.32
CA ASP A 89 -2.80 -16.79 1.29
C ASP A 89 -1.74 -15.70 1.48
N LYS A 90 -0.45 -16.05 1.44
CA LYS A 90 0.65 -15.08 1.42
C LYS A 90 0.58 -14.18 0.18
N ILE A 91 0.28 -14.75 -0.99
CA ILE A 91 0.12 -14.05 -2.27
C ILE A 91 -1.09 -13.11 -2.23
N ARG A 92 -2.23 -13.60 -1.73
CA ARG A 92 -3.44 -12.81 -1.54
C ARG A 92 -3.20 -11.62 -0.62
N ARG A 93 -2.50 -11.83 0.50
CA ARG A 93 -2.10 -10.76 1.42
C ARG A 93 -1.19 -9.73 0.74
N ALA A 94 -0.24 -10.17 -0.10
CA ALA A 94 0.60 -9.26 -0.87
C ALA A 94 -0.20 -8.43 -1.89
N GLY A 95 -1.16 -9.05 -2.58
CA GLY A 95 -2.07 -8.34 -3.49
C GLY A 95 -2.94 -7.30 -2.77
N HIS A 96 -3.50 -7.65 -1.60
CA HIS A 96 -4.22 -6.69 -0.76
C HIS A 96 -3.32 -5.50 -0.36
N LYS A 97 -2.10 -5.80 0.10
CA LYS A 97 -1.13 -4.78 0.50
C LYS A 97 -0.77 -3.87 -0.67
N TYR A 98 -0.55 -4.43 -1.87
CA TYR A 98 -0.28 -3.67 -3.10
C TYR A 98 -1.37 -2.65 -3.40
N VAL A 99 -2.63 -3.07 -3.31
CA VAL A 99 -3.77 -2.17 -3.57
C VAL A 99 -3.83 -1.02 -2.57
N ILE A 100 -3.41 -1.25 -1.33
CA ILE A 100 -3.38 -0.21 -0.31
C ILE A 100 -2.17 0.71 -0.51
N THR A 101 -0.97 0.15 -0.67
CA THR A 101 0.30 0.90 -0.58
C THR A 101 0.89 1.35 -1.90
N GLU A 102 0.48 0.77 -3.03
CA GLU A 102 1.06 1.03 -4.37
C GLU A 102 0.02 1.60 -5.35
N GLY A 103 -1.06 0.86 -5.61
CA GLY A 103 -2.02 1.24 -6.65
C GLY A 103 -3.13 0.23 -6.93
N PHE A 104 -4.29 0.72 -7.38
CA PHE A 104 -5.43 -0.12 -7.82
C PHE A 104 -5.18 -0.88 -9.13
N TRP A 105 -4.26 -0.42 -9.97
CA TRP A 105 -4.03 -0.99 -11.29
C TRP A 105 -2.57 -0.88 -11.72
N PHE A 106 -2.13 -1.85 -12.51
CA PHE A 106 -0.91 -1.77 -13.29
C PHE A 106 -1.06 -0.89 -14.54
N SER A 107 0.04 -0.27 -14.97
CA SER A 107 0.19 0.55 -16.17
C SER A 107 -0.08 -0.21 -17.48
N GLY A 108 0.22 -1.51 -17.50
CA GLY A 108 -0.03 -2.42 -18.62
C GLY A 108 -1.22 -3.37 -18.43
N THR A 109 -1.24 -4.42 -19.25
CA THR A 109 -1.87 -5.68 -18.82
C THR A 109 -0.98 -6.31 -17.77
N VAL A 110 -1.58 -7.17 -16.96
CA VAL A 110 -0.92 -7.82 -15.83
C VAL A 110 0.22 -8.67 -16.31
N GLU A 111 -0.04 -9.51 -17.31
CA GLU A 111 0.93 -10.39 -17.95
C GLU A 111 2.12 -9.56 -18.41
N SER A 112 1.84 -8.42 -19.05
CA SER A 112 2.91 -7.55 -19.54
C SER A 112 3.75 -6.92 -18.43
N VAL A 113 3.23 -6.76 -17.21
CA VAL A 113 3.97 -6.22 -16.06
C VAL A 113 4.71 -7.36 -15.36
N LEU A 114 4.04 -8.46 -15.05
CA LEU A 114 4.63 -9.63 -14.38
C LEU A 114 5.72 -10.31 -15.22
N GLU A 115 5.60 -10.30 -16.54
CA GLU A 115 6.63 -10.82 -17.45
C GLU A 115 7.81 -9.87 -17.64
N THR A 116 7.69 -8.61 -17.20
CA THR A 116 8.74 -7.60 -17.38
C THR A 116 10.05 -8.10 -16.77
N LYS A 117 11.10 -8.19 -17.60
CA LYS A 117 12.44 -8.52 -17.15
C LYS A 117 13.01 -7.33 -16.39
N LEU A 118 13.33 -7.53 -15.11
CA LEU A 118 13.91 -6.49 -14.27
C LEU A 118 15.31 -6.13 -14.78
N SER A 119 15.53 -4.88 -15.16
CA SER A 119 16.83 -4.39 -15.59
C SER A 119 17.68 -3.98 -14.39
N HIS A 120 18.94 -4.39 -14.35
CA HIS A 120 19.91 -3.90 -13.34
C HIS A 120 20.19 -2.40 -13.46
N SER A 121 19.96 -1.80 -14.64
CA SER A 121 20.10 -0.36 -14.88
C SER A 121 18.84 0.45 -14.57
N TYR A 122 17.82 -0.17 -13.98
CA TYR A 122 16.61 0.53 -13.55
C TYR A 122 16.95 1.54 -12.45
N GLU A 123 16.49 2.79 -12.64
CA GLU A 123 16.58 3.83 -11.62
C GLU A 123 15.17 4.33 -11.33
N GLU A 124 14.77 4.35 -10.05
CA GLU A 124 13.42 4.74 -9.62
C GLU A 124 13.03 6.15 -10.07
N LYS A 125 14.00 7.06 -10.19
CA LYS A 125 13.77 8.42 -10.71
C LYS A 125 13.25 8.44 -12.15
N ASN A 126 13.51 7.39 -12.92
CA ASN A 126 13.08 7.29 -14.31
C ASN A 126 11.74 6.54 -14.44
N ARG A 127 11.13 6.08 -13.34
CA ARG A 127 9.89 5.27 -13.32
C ARG A 127 8.80 5.84 -14.23
N PHE A 128 8.56 7.15 -14.17
CA PHE A 128 7.44 7.77 -14.88
C PHE A 128 7.75 8.21 -16.32
N THR A 129 9.01 8.12 -16.75
CA THR A 129 9.49 8.64 -18.05
C THR A 129 8.84 7.96 -19.25
N ASN A 130 8.57 6.65 -19.15
CA ASN A 130 7.89 5.89 -20.19
C ASN A 130 7.25 4.63 -19.62
N ASN A 131 6.41 3.97 -20.41
CA ASN A 131 5.65 2.80 -19.99
C ASN A 131 6.54 1.61 -19.58
N SER A 132 7.71 1.43 -20.21
CA SER A 132 8.63 0.34 -19.84
C SER A 132 9.21 0.53 -18.44
N GLN A 133 9.61 1.77 -18.11
CA GLN A 133 10.09 2.10 -16.77
C GLN A 133 8.97 1.98 -15.73
N ARG A 134 7.73 2.37 -16.06
CA ARG A 134 6.58 2.20 -15.15
C ARG A 134 6.35 0.74 -14.80
N LYS A 135 6.32 -0.14 -15.80
CA LYS A 135 6.17 -1.59 -15.59
C LYS A 135 7.31 -2.16 -14.75
N GLN A 136 8.55 -1.71 -14.95
CA GLN A 136 9.68 -2.15 -14.10
C GLN A 136 9.49 -1.72 -12.64
N GLY A 137 9.08 -0.47 -12.39
CA GLY A 137 8.80 0.01 -11.04
C GLY A 137 7.65 -0.75 -10.38
N GLU A 138 6.55 -0.94 -11.09
CA GLU A 138 5.40 -1.72 -10.61
C GLU A 138 5.75 -3.18 -10.30
N MET A 139 6.55 -3.82 -11.16
CA MET A 139 6.99 -5.20 -10.94
C MET A 139 7.95 -5.33 -9.75
N ARG A 140 8.83 -4.34 -9.55
CA ARG A 140 9.72 -4.30 -8.38
C ARG A 140 8.92 -4.14 -7.10
N ALA A 141 8.00 -3.17 -7.07
CA ALA A 141 7.09 -2.98 -5.95
C ALA A 141 6.32 -4.28 -5.64
N ALA A 142 5.67 -4.90 -6.64
CA ALA A 142 4.94 -6.16 -6.44
C ALA A 142 5.82 -7.31 -5.91
N ARG A 143 7.05 -7.45 -6.42
CA ARG A 143 8.02 -8.46 -5.95
C ARG A 143 8.47 -8.21 -4.52
N GLU A 144 8.63 -6.95 -4.12
CA GLU A 144 9.04 -6.57 -2.77
C GLU A 144 7.98 -6.87 -1.71
N LEU A 145 6.69 -6.84 -2.07
CA LEU A 145 5.60 -7.21 -1.15
C LEU A 145 5.48 -8.71 -0.90
N LEU A 146 6.09 -9.54 -1.75
CA LEU A 146 6.07 -10.98 -1.59
C LEU A 146 7.15 -11.47 -0.62
N PRO A 147 6.83 -12.52 0.17
CA PRO A 147 7.84 -13.29 0.88
C PRO A 147 8.94 -13.77 -0.07
N GLU A 148 10.19 -13.80 0.41
CA GLU A 148 11.36 -14.10 -0.41
C GLU A 148 11.23 -15.42 -1.15
N GLU A 149 10.67 -16.43 -0.48
CA GLU A 149 10.44 -17.77 -1.01
C GLU A 149 9.46 -17.80 -2.20
N LEU A 150 8.59 -16.79 -2.37
CA LEU A 150 7.60 -16.71 -3.44
C LEU A 150 7.98 -15.73 -4.56
N ARG A 151 9.07 -14.95 -4.40
CA ARG A 151 9.45 -13.90 -5.35
C ARG A 151 9.77 -14.42 -6.75
N ASP A 152 10.25 -15.65 -6.86
CA ASP A 152 10.58 -16.27 -8.13
C ASP A 152 9.37 -16.99 -8.78
N ASP A 153 8.32 -17.28 -7.99
CA ASP A 153 7.06 -17.87 -8.46
C ASP A 153 6.01 -16.83 -8.88
N LEU A 154 6.26 -15.55 -8.58
CA LEU A 154 5.45 -14.40 -9.01
C LEU A 154 5.10 -14.39 -10.52
N ARG A 155 5.97 -14.95 -11.38
CA ARG A 155 5.72 -15.06 -12.83
C ARG A 155 4.67 -16.12 -13.19
N LYS A 156 4.45 -17.11 -12.31
CA LYS A 156 3.52 -18.23 -12.51
C LYS A 156 2.14 -17.95 -11.91
N GLU A 157 2.02 -16.95 -11.05
CA GLU A 157 0.83 -16.75 -10.23
C GLU A 157 0.08 -15.48 -10.60
N TRP A 158 -0.95 -15.68 -11.42
CA TRP A 158 -1.94 -14.66 -11.77
C TRP A 158 -2.80 -14.19 -10.57
N VAL A 159 -2.69 -14.91 -9.45
CA VAL A 159 -3.47 -14.74 -8.21
C VAL A 159 -3.27 -13.35 -7.61
N ILE A 160 -2.07 -12.76 -7.66
CA ILE A 160 -1.87 -11.38 -7.17
C ILE A 160 -2.76 -10.39 -7.90
N TYR A 161 -2.96 -10.57 -9.20
CA TYR A 161 -3.80 -9.64 -9.94
C TYR A 161 -5.28 -9.83 -9.65
N GLU A 162 -5.77 -11.07 -9.65
CA GLU A 162 -7.15 -11.33 -9.27
C GLU A 162 -7.43 -10.73 -7.90
N GLU A 163 -6.51 -10.92 -6.96
CA GLU A 163 -6.64 -10.39 -5.62
C GLU A 163 -6.50 -8.87 -5.57
N CYS A 164 -5.59 -8.27 -6.34
CA CYS A 164 -5.51 -6.81 -6.48
C CYS A 164 -6.83 -6.24 -7.04
N HIS A 165 -7.40 -6.89 -8.06
CA HIS A 165 -8.64 -6.43 -8.67
C HIS A 165 -9.84 -6.64 -7.75
N ALA A 166 -9.98 -7.84 -7.18
CA ALA A 166 -11.02 -8.22 -6.24
C ALA A 166 -10.96 -7.37 -4.97
N SER A 167 -9.77 -7.11 -4.44
CA SER A 167 -9.55 -6.23 -3.29
C SER A 167 -9.91 -4.79 -3.61
N GLY A 168 -9.48 -4.27 -4.76
CA GLY A 168 -9.87 -2.94 -5.21
C GLY A 168 -11.39 -2.79 -5.32
N GLN A 169 -12.07 -3.77 -5.93
CA GLN A 169 -13.54 -3.77 -6.04
C GLN A 169 -14.21 -3.91 -4.67
N THR A 170 -13.72 -4.80 -3.80
CA THR A 170 -14.27 -5.03 -2.47
C THR A 170 -14.11 -3.80 -1.59
N LEU A 171 -12.92 -3.19 -1.57
CA LEU A 171 -12.64 -1.97 -0.86
C LEU A 171 -13.54 -0.82 -1.32
N SER A 172 -13.64 -0.64 -2.64
CA SER A 172 -14.45 0.41 -3.23
C SER A 172 -15.95 0.22 -2.97
N SER A 173 -16.45 -1.02 -3.04
CA SER A 173 -17.84 -1.35 -2.73
C SER A 173 -18.15 -1.13 -1.24
N ARG A 174 -17.24 -1.51 -0.34
CA ARG A 174 -17.38 -1.24 1.10
C ARG A 174 -17.43 0.26 1.38
N LEU A 175 -16.53 1.05 0.80
CA LEU A 175 -16.54 2.50 0.97
C LEU A 175 -17.82 3.16 0.47
N ARG A 176 -18.43 2.65 -0.61
CA ARG A 176 -19.72 3.15 -1.09
C ARG A 176 -20.90 2.75 -0.22
N ASN A 177 -20.88 1.54 0.32
CA ASN A 177 -21.95 1.06 1.20
C ASN A 177 -21.86 1.70 2.59
N ASP A 178 -20.65 2.01 3.06
CA ASP A 178 -20.37 2.67 4.33
C ASP A 178 -20.03 4.16 4.15
N ILE A 179 -20.63 4.81 3.15
CA ILE A 179 -20.28 6.18 2.78
C ILE A 179 -20.66 7.19 3.87
N GLU A 180 -21.79 7.01 4.55
CA GLU A 180 -22.27 7.94 5.58
C GLU A 180 -21.30 8.06 6.78
N PRO A 181 -20.87 6.98 7.45
CA PRO A 181 -19.95 7.09 8.58
C PRO A 181 -18.56 7.63 8.20
N VAL A 182 -18.12 7.44 6.95
CA VAL A 182 -16.79 7.89 6.50
C VAL A 182 -16.83 9.34 5.99
N PHE A 183 -17.87 9.74 5.25
CA PHE A 183 -17.89 11.01 4.55
C PHE A 183 -18.69 12.11 5.26
N SER A 184 -19.72 11.76 6.04
CA SER A 184 -20.70 12.75 6.54
C SER A 184 -20.09 13.89 7.34
N THR A 185 -19.19 13.58 8.28
CA THR A 185 -18.55 14.60 9.14
C THR A 185 -17.82 15.65 8.32
N HIS A 186 -17.04 15.23 7.33
CA HIS A 186 -16.22 16.14 6.55
C HIS A 186 -16.99 16.82 5.42
N LEU A 187 -17.95 16.14 4.79
CA LEU A 187 -18.83 16.78 3.80
C LEU A 187 -19.69 17.86 4.45
N LYS A 188 -20.23 17.61 5.67
CA LYS A 188 -20.94 18.63 6.46
C LYS A 188 -20.04 19.81 6.83
N ALA A 189 -18.76 19.57 7.12
CA ALA A 189 -17.82 20.66 7.39
C ALA A 189 -17.55 21.52 6.13
N LEU A 190 -17.59 20.91 4.94
CA LEU A 190 -17.39 21.62 3.67
C LEU A 190 -18.61 22.46 3.27
N ASP A 191 -19.82 21.91 3.40
CA ASP A 191 -21.07 22.62 3.08
C ASP A 191 -22.24 22.09 3.97
N PRO A 192 -22.46 22.68 5.16
CA PRO A 192 -23.44 22.19 6.12
C PRO A 192 -24.88 22.16 5.60
N GLU A 193 -25.25 23.13 4.75
CA GLU A 193 -26.61 23.25 4.22
C GLU A 193 -26.86 22.21 3.13
N ARG A 194 -25.90 22.03 2.21
CA ARG A 194 -26.00 21.00 1.18
C ARG A 194 -26.00 19.60 1.77
N PHE A 195 -25.17 19.34 2.78
CA PHE A 195 -24.98 18.01 3.38
C PHE A 195 -25.74 17.80 4.69
N LYS A 196 -26.86 18.49 4.87
CA LYS A 196 -27.72 18.29 6.05
C LYS A 196 -28.22 16.83 6.13
N ASP A 197 -28.67 16.29 5.00
CA ASP A 197 -28.99 14.88 4.80
C ASP A 197 -28.00 14.29 3.79
N VAL A 198 -26.95 13.64 4.31
CA VAL A 198 -25.85 13.13 3.48
C VAL A 198 -26.31 11.98 2.60
N SER A 199 -27.22 11.14 3.10
CA SER A 199 -27.68 9.94 2.40
C SER A 199 -28.45 10.29 1.13
N ASP A 200 -29.39 11.25 1.21
CA ASP A 200 -30.15 11.73 0.06
C ASP A 200 -29.24 12.34 -1.03
N VAL A 201 -28.22 13.09 -0.62
CA VAL A 201 -27.30 13.75 -1.55
C VAL A 201 -26.38 12.75 -2.25
N LEU A 202 -25.96 11.71 -1.52
CA LEU A 202 -25.08 10.67 -2.03
C LEU A 202 -25.81 9.69 -2.96
N ASP A 203 -27.13 9.56 -2.86
CA ASP A 203 -27.92 8.85 -3.87
C ASP A 203 -27.94 9.62 -5.20
N GLY A 204 -27.91 10.95 -5.13
CA GLY A 204 -27.81 11.85 -6.28
C GLY A 204 -26.38 12.17 -6.73
N ARG A 205 -25.45 11.20 -6.86
CA ARG A 205 -24.01 11.44 -7.14
C ARG A 205 -23.70 12.36 -8.33
N ALA A 206 -24.55 12.38 -9.36
CA ALA A 206 -24.40 13.32 -10.48
C ALA A 206 -24.45 14.79 -10.04
N SER A 207 -25.16 15.09 -8.95
CA SER A 207 -25.21 16.43 -8.34
C SER A 207 -23.90 16.82 -7.65
N LEU A 208 -23.01 15.87 -7.37
CA LEU A 208 -21.72 16.08 -6.70
C LEU A 208 -20.56 16.30 -7.68
N ALA A 209 -20.86 16.47 -8.97
CA ALA A 209 -19.85 16.62 -10.00
C ALA A 209 -18.85 17.76 -9.68
N ASP A 210 -19.32 18.86 -9.12
CA ASP A 210 -18.50 20.02 -8.72
C ASP A 210 -17.46 19.67 -7.64
N LEU A 211 -17.83 18.84 -6.66
CA LEU A 211 -16.94 18.40 -5.59
C LEU A 211 -15.74 17.62 -6.10
N ILE A 212 -15.89 16.93 -7.24
CA ILE A 212 -14.82 16.15 -7.88
C ILE A 212 -14.19 16.89 -9.08
N GLY A 213 -14.36 18.21 -9.15
CA GLY A 213 -13.74 19.06 -10.16
C GLY A 213 -14.50 19.15 -11.49
N GLY A 214 -15.76 18.74 -11.52
CA GLY A 214 -16.66 18.86 -12.65
C GLY A 214 -17.13 20.30 -12.86
N LYS A 215 -16.89 20.85 -14.05
CA LYS A 215 -17.38 22.17 -14.47
C LYS A 215 -18.13 22.04 -15.78
N LYS A 216 -19.23 22.78 -15.93
CA LYS A 216 -19.96 22.84 -17.21
C LYS A 216 -19.17 23.70 -18.19
N ASN A 217 -18.92 23.18 -19.38
CA ASN A 217 -18.34 23.93 -20.48
C ASN A 217 -19.40 24.79 -21.20
N THR A 218 -18.98 25.53 -22.23
CA THR A 218 -19.86 26.37 -23.06
C THR A 218 -21.00 25.58 -23.73
N ALA A 219 -20.81 24.29 -23.97
CA ALA A 219 -21.80 23.37 -24.53
C ALA A 219 -22.67 22.68 -23.45
N GLN A 220 -22.65 23.14 -22.20
CA GLN A 220 -23.37 22.56 -21.05
C GLN A 220 -22.96 21.11 -20.71
N LYS A 221 -21.88 20.60 -21.31
CA LYS A 221 -21.31 19.29 -20.98
C LYS A 221 -20.38 19.46 -19.77
N ILE A 222 -20.47 18.55 -18.82
CA ILE A 222 -19.57 18.53 -17.67
C ILE A 222 -18.20 18.00 -18.12
N THR A 223 -17.15 18.75 -17.81
CA THR A 223 -15.74 18.35 -17.96
C THR A 223 -15.11 18.30 -16.58
N TYR A 224 -14.35 17.25 -16.30
CA TYR A 224 -13.74 17.03 -14.99
C TYR A 224 -12.27 17.39 -14.99
N HIS A 225 -11.85 18.12 -13.95
CA HIS A 225 -10.45 18.40 -13.64
C HIS A 225 -10.17 17.95 -12.20
N PRO A 226 -9.77 16.68 -11.99
CA PRO A 226 -9.61 16.11 -10.65
C PRO A 226 -8.65 16.89 -9.74
N PHE A 227 -7.59 17.51 -10.29
CA PHE A 227 -6.67 18.38 -9.53
C PHE A 227 -7.29 19.66 -8.98
N ALA A 228 -8.50 20.00 -9.43
CA ALA A 228 -9.27 21.16 -9.01
C ALA A 228 -10.53 20.77 -8.21
N ALA A 229 -10.57 19.53 -7.72
CA ALA A 229 -11.66 19.00 -6.91
C ALA A 229 -11.59 19.55 -5.48
N PRO A 230 -12.57 20.36 -5.02
CA PRO A 230 -12.58 20.96 -3.69
C PRO A 230 -12.33 19.98 -2.55
N VAL A 231 -12.83 18.75 -2.67
CA VAL A 231 -12.69 17.71 -1.64
C VAL A 231 -11.25 17.26 -1.42
N LEU A 232 -10.33 17.56 -2.33
CA LEU A 232 -8.91 17.28 -2.19
C LEU A 232 -8.14 18.40 -1.50
N HIS A 233 -8.73 19.58 -1.36
CA HIS A 233 -8.07 20.75 -0.79
C HIS A 233 -8.55 20.99 0.64
N SER A 234 -7.64 21.25 1.57
CA SER A 234 -7.99 21.60 2.95
C SER A 234 -8.83 22.87 3.08
N ASP A 235 -8.71 23.79 2.11
CA ASP A 235 -9.46 25.04 2.02
C ASP A 235 -10.69 24.98 1.09
N GLY A 236 -10.97 23.81 0.49
CA GLY A 236 -12.06 23.66 -0.47
C GLY A 236 -11.83 24.38 -1.81
N SER A 237 -10.58 24.72 -2.17
CA SER A 237 -10.26 25.40 -3.42
C SER A 237 -10.76 24.63 -4.66
N THR A 238 -11.32 25.36 -5.62
CA THR A 238 -11.74 24.83 -6.94
C THR A 238 -10.64 24.98 -8.01
N SER A 239 -9.41 25.16 -7.55
CA SER A 239 -8.19 25.33 -8.36
C SER A 239 -7.01 24.63 -7.69
N HIS A 240 -6.09 24.11 -8.48
CA HIS A 240 -4.94 23.40 -7.94
C HIS A 240 -4.01 24.36 -7.18
N ASN A 241 -3.84 24.10 -5.89
CA ASN A 241 -2.91 24.79 -5.00
C ASN A 241 -2.07 23.75 -4.24
N PRO A 242 -0.75 23.63 -4.51
CA PRO A 242 0.11 22.65 -3.86
C PRO A 242 0.16 22.74 -2.32
N GLU A 243 -0.12 23.91 -1.74
CA GLU A 243 -0.11 24.10 -0.27
C GLU A 243 -1.36 23.54 0.42
N THR A 244 -2.44 23.32 -0.31
CA THR A 244 -3.71 22.79 0.24
C THR A 244 -4.10 21.46 -0.39
N PHE A 245 -3.53 21.13 -1.54
CA PHE A 245 -3.79 19.90 -2.28
C PHE A 245 -3.33 18.67 -1.48
N LEU A 246 -4.25 17.72 -1.30
CA LEU A 246 -4.09 16.49 -0.52
C LEU A 246 -4.00 16.68 1.01
N HIS A 247 -4.25 17.89 1.52
CA HIS A 247 -4.35 18.18 2.96
C HIS A 247 -5.79 18.04 3.51
N SER A 248 -6.72 17.53 2.71
CA SER A 248 -8.13 17.39 3.13
C SER A 248 -8.31 16.30 4.19
N LYS A 249 -8.95 16.64 5.32
CA LYS A 249 -9.29 15.66 6.36
C LYS A 249 -10.21 14.55 5.86
N LEU A 250 -11.02 14.82 4.83
CA LEU A 250 -11.85 13.78 4.22
C LEU A 250 -10.99 12.66 3.60
N ILE A 251 -9.93 13.00 2.86
CA ILE A 251 -9.12 11.97 2.20
C ILE A 251 -8.27 11.17 3.20
N MET A 252 -7.79 11.82 4.27
CA MET A 252 -7.13 11.13 5.38
C MET A 252 -8.10 10.19 6.09
N HIS A 253 -9.34 10.62 6.34
CA HIS A 253 -10.36 9.76 6.96
C HIS A 253 -10.75 8.57 6.06
N VAL A 254 -10.81 8.76 4.74
CA VAL A 254 -10.96 7.64 3.79
C VAL A 254 -9.76 6.69 3.86
N ALA A 255 -8.53 7.19 3.95
CA ALA A 255 -7.34 6.36 4.16
C ALA A 255 -7.43 5.56 5.47
N ALA A 256 -7.84 6.22 6.56
CA ALA A 256 -8.08 5.57 7.85
C ALA A 256 -9.14 4.46 7.74
N ALA A 257 -10.21 4.67 6.98
CA ALA A 257 -11.23 3.65 6.74
C ALA A 257 -10.70 2.45 5.94
N ILE A 258 -9.78 2.68 5.00
CA ILE A 258 -9.12 1.63 4.21
C ILE A 258 -8.17 0.82 5.09
N ILE A 259 -7.35 1.48 5.93
CA ILE A 259 -6.26 0.85 6.68
C ILE A 259 -6.74 0.27 8.02
N PHE A 260 -7.54 1.02 8.77
CA PHE A 260 -7.96 0.65 10.12
C PHE A 260 -9.39 0.07 10.16
N GLY A 261 -10.17 0.25 9.09
CA GLY A 261 -11.58 -0.06 9.04
C GLY A 261 -12.45 1.07 9.60
N LYS A 262 -13.75 1.06 9.25
CA LYS A 262 -14.69 2.16 9.53
C LYS A 262 -14.80 2.57 11.00
N GLN A 263 -14.76 1.61 11.93
CA GLN A 263 -14.92 1.90 13.36
C GLN A 263 -13.71 2.63 13.93
N LYS A 264 -12.49 2.18 13.57
CA LYS A 264 -11.24 2.86 13.96
C LYS A 264 -11.11 4.22 13.27
N ALA A 265 -11.51 4.32 12.00
CA ALA A 265 -11.55 5.59 11.28
C ALA A 265 -12.46 6.62 11.95
N HIS A 266 -13.68 6.22 12.31
CA HIS A 266 -14.61 7.08 13.05
C HIS A 266 -14.09 7.43 14.46
N ALA A 267 -13.44 6.48 15.14
CA ALA A 267 -12.78 6.72 16.42
C ALA A 267 -11.70 7.80 16.33
N LEU A 268 -10.82 7.72 15.32
CA LEU A 268 -9.81 8.73 15.02
C LEU A 268 -10.45 10.10 14.76
N ALA A 269 -11.46 10.17 13.88
CA ALA A 269 -12.12 11.42 13.51
C ALA A 269 -12.88 12.08 14.69
N THR A 270 -13.33 11.32 15.68
CA THR A 270 -14.12 11.82 16.81
C THR A 270 -13.37 11.89 18.13
N GLY A 271 -12.12 11.40 18.17
CA GLY A 271 -11.34 11.23 19.41
C GLY A 271 -11.96 10.27 20.41
N LYS A 272 -12.89 9.40 19.98
CA LYS A 272 -13.56 8.42 20.83
C LYS A 272 -12.85 7.08 20.70
N GLY A 273 -12.70 6.34 21.80
CA GLY A 273 -12.07 5.02 21.77
C GLY A 273 -12.78 4.05 20.82
N SER A 274 -12.00 3.32 20.01
CA SER A 274 -12.50 2.21 19.20
C SER A 274 -12.77 1.00 20.09
N GLY A 275 -14.02 0.53 20.14
CA GLY A 275 -14.37 -0.72 20.83
C GLY A 275 -14.01 -2.00 20.07
N SER A 276 -13.43 -1.90 18.87
CA SER A 276 -13.06 -3.07 18.06
C SER A 276 -11.72 -3.65 18.49
N THR A 277 -11.72 -4.92 18.88
CA THR A 277 -10.52 -5.73 19.18
C THR A 277 -10.01 -6.51 17.97
N SER A 278 -10.74 -6.51 16.85
CA SER A 278 -10.30 -7.20 15.62
C SER A 278 -9.04 -6.56 15.03
N LYS A 279 -8.15 -7.42 14.52
CA LYS A 279 -7.04 -7.01 13.65
C LYS A 279 -7.58 -6.20 12.48
N CYS A 280 -6.90 -5.12 12.12
CA CYS A 280 -7.20 -4.30 10.95
C CYS A 280 -6.13 -4.48 9.85
N MET A 281 -6.30 -3.82 8.70
CA MET A 281 -5.34 -3.96 7.58
C MET A 281 -3.95 -3.45 7.95
N GLN A 282 -3.85 -2.48 8.88
CA GLN A 282 -2.58 -2.10 9.49
C GLN A 282 -1.86 -3.30 10.13
N ASP A 283 -2.57 -4.05 10.97
CA ASP A 283 -2.02 -5.18 11.73
C ASP A 283 -1.73 -6.38 10.81
N ILE A 284 -2.62 -6.63 9.85
CA ILE A 284 -2.52 -7.76 8.92
C ILE A 284 -1.37 -7.55 7.94
N HIS A 285 -1.22 -6.33 7.42
CA HIS A 285 -0.23 -6.01 6.39
C HIS A 285 1.02 -5.31 6.92
N GLN A 286 1.10 -5.04 8.23
CA GLN A 286 2.24 -4.35 8.84
C GLN A 286 2.48 -2.98 8.17
N ILE A 287 1.43 -2.16 8.12
CA ILE A 287 1.50 -0.79 7.56
C ILE A 287 1.84 0.16 8.69
N PHE A 288 3.02 0.77 8.62
CA PHE A 288 3.57 1.56 9.72
C PHE A 288 3.58 3.06 9.46
N GLY A 289 3.47 3.49 8.21
CA GLY A 289 3.49 4.90 7.89
C GLY A 289 2.78 5.19 6.58
N THR A 290 2.65 6.47 6.30
CA THR A 290 2.07 6.97 5.07
C THR A 290 3.03 6.74 3.91
N THR A 291 2.54 6.07 2.87
CA THR A 291 3.26 5.91 1.59
C THR A 291 2.62 6.78 0.50
N PRO A 292 3.35 7.12 -0.59
CA PRO A 292 2.76 7.79 -1.74
C PRO A 292 1.54 7.07 -2.31
N GLY A 293 1.54 5.73 -2.33
CA GLY A 293 0.41 4.96 -2.82
C GLY A 293 -0.80 5.00 -1.87
N ILE A 294 -0.62 5.07 -0.55
CA ILE A 294 -1.74 5.29 0.39
C ILE A 294 -2.46 6.60 0.07
N ILE A 295 -1.70 7.70 -0.06
CA ILE A 295 -2.26 9.03 -0.39
C ILE A 295 -2.98 8.99 -1.74
N ARG A 296 -2.32 8.44 -2.77
CA ARG A 296 -2.88 8.24 -4.11
C ARG A 296 -4.20 7.46 -4.07
N ASN A 297 -4.21 6.30 -3.42
CA ASN A 297 -5.34 5.38 -3.46
C ASN A 297 -6.52 5.92 -2.67
N ALA A 298 -6.28 6.52 -1.51
CA ALA A 298 -7.32 7.23 -0.76
C ALA A 298 -7.93 8.40 -1.56
N THR A 299 -7.10 9.13 -2.31
CA THR A 299 -7.54 10.22 -3.18
C THR A 299 -8.46 9.71 -4.30
N ILE A 300 -8.03 8.68 -5.04
CA ILE A 300 -8.85 8.08 -6.11
C ILE A 300 -10.14 7.52 -5.53
N ALA A 301 -10.07 6.80 -4.41
CA ALA A 301 -11.23 6.21 -3.75
C ALA A 301 -12.23 7.28 -3.32
N THR A 302 -11.76 8.40 -2.76
CA THR A 302 -12.60 9.54 -2.36
C THR A 302 -13.34 10.11 -3.57
N LEU A 303 -12.62 10.49 -4.63
CA LEU A 303 -13.23 11.08 -5.81
C LEU A 303 -14.20 10.12 -6.50
N TRP A 304 -13.81 8.87 -6.68
CA TRP A 304 -14.67 7.87 -7.30
C TRP A 304 -15.93 7.60 -6.46
N THR A 305 -15.81 7.54 -5.13
CA THR A 305 -16.96 7.30 -4.24
C THR A 305 -18.03 8.38 -4.40
N LEU A 306 -17.60 9.62 -4.61
CA LEU A 306 -18.47 10.79 -4.88
C LEU A 306 -18.87 10.92 -6.36
N SER A 307 -18.28 10.13 -7.27
CA SER A 307 -18.53 10.21 -8.70
C SER A 307 -19.78 9.44 -9.13
N ALA A 308 -20.30 9.77 -10.31
CA ALA A 308 -21.43 9.05 -10.90
C ALA A 308 -21.04 7.65 -11.46
N ASP A 309 -19.76 7.27 -11.46
CA ASP A 309 -19.31 6.00 -12.07
C ASP A 309 -19.71 4.78 -11.23
N ALA A 310 -20.57 3.89 -11.72
CA ALA A 310 -21.05 2.75 -10.92
C ALA A 310 -19.97 1.78 -10.38
N THR A 311 -18.82 1.66 -11.05
CA THR A 311 -17.72 0.76 -10.66
C THR A 311 -16.37 1.46 -10.77
N LEU A 312 -15.41 1.12 -9.90
CA LEU A 312 -14.06 1.67 -9.95
C LEU A 312 -13.27 1.01 -11.09
N ARG A 313 -13.02 1.74 -12.18
CA ARG A 313 -12.30 1.27 -13.37
C ARG A 313 -11.15 2.23 -13.69
N LYS A 314 -10.18 1.81 -14.52
CA LYS A 314 -9.08 2.68 -14.99
C LYS A 314 -9.60 4.00 -15.57
N GLN A 315 -10.71 3.93 -16.32
CA GLN A 315 -11.44 5.08 -16.84
C GLN A 315 -12.90 5.02 -16.39
N GLY A 316 -13.40 6.11 -15.80
CA GLY A 316 -14.79 6.27 -15.39
C GLY A 316 -15.73 6.22 -16.59
N GLN A 317 -16.75 5.37 -16.51
CA GLN A 317 -17.70 5.17 -17.61
C GLN A 317 -18.63 6.38 -17.81
N GLN A 318 -19.05 7.03 -16.73
CA GLN A 318 -19.95 8.19 -16.77
C GLN A 318 -19.18 9.50 -16.74
N THR A 319 -18.15 9.60 -15.91
CA THR A 319 -17.36 10.83 -15.77
C THR A 319 -16.33 11.00 -16.88
N GLY A 320 -15.87 9.89 -17.49
CA GLY A 320 -14.77 9.88 -18.45
C GLY A 320 -13.39 10.10 -17.83
N VAL A 321 -13.30 10.29 -16.51
CA VAL A 321 -12.04 10.55 -15.81
C VAL A 321 -11.13 9.33 -15.91
N ASN A 322 -9.88 9.53 -16.32
CA ASN A 322 -8.87 8.48 -16.31
C ASN A 322 -8.26 8.39 -14.91
N TRP A 323 -8.94 7.65 -14.02
CA TRP A 323 -8.55 7.44 -12.62
C TRP A 323 -7.14 6.85 -12.48
N HIS A 324 -6.73 5.96 -13.38
CA HIS A 324 -5.38 5.40 -13.37
C HIS A 324 -4.33 6.46 -13.67
N LEU A 325 -4.47 7.20 -14.78
CA LEU A 325 -3.53 8.27 -15.15
C LEU A 325 -3.46 9.37 -14.09
N PHE A 326 -4.62 9.77 -13.56
CA PHE A 326 -4.68 10.75 -12.47
C PHE A 326 -3.91 10.26 -11.23
N GLY A 327 -4.10 8.98 -10.86
CA GLY A 327 -3.34 8.34 -9.80
C GLY A 327 -1.83 8.33 -10.04
N GLU A 328 -1.39 8.00 -11.26
CA GLU A 328 0.02 8.00 -11.63
C GLU A 328 0.63 9.41 -11.52
N GLN A 329 -0.11 10.45 -11.92
CA GLN A 329 0.36 11.84 -11.79
C GLN A 329 0.50 12.28 -10.34
N ILE A 330 -0.40 11.87 -9.45
CA ILE A 330 -0.25 12.10 -8.00
C ILE A 330 0.99 11.36 -7.47
N HIS A 331 1.14 10.09 -7.82
CA HIS A 331 2.26 9.27 -7.37
C HIS A 331 3.60 9.87 -7.82
N GLU A 332 3.69 10.28 -9.08
CA GLU A 332 4.86 10.98 -9.63
C GLU A 332 5.16 12.28 -8.88
N TRP A 333 4.14 13.12 -8.63
CA TRP A 333 4.31 14.37 -7.88
C TRP A 333 4.83 14.12 -6.45
N LEU A 334 4.28 13.12 -5.75
CA LEU A 334 4.70 12.75 -4.40
C LEU A 334 6.15 12.24 -4.38
N LEU A 335 6.50 11.29 -5.27
CA LEU A 335 7.85 10.73 -5.32
C LEU A 335 8.91 11.77 -5.74
N ASN A 336 8.59 12.61 -6.71
CA ASN A 336 9.49 13.69 -7.11
C ASN A 336 9.63 14.73 -5.99
N GLY A 337 8.54 15.11 -5.33
CA GLY A 337 8.57 16.04 -4.20
C GLY A 337 9.36 15.51 -3.00
N LEU A 338 9.27 14.22 -2.70
CA LEU A 338 10.12 13.58 -1.70
C LEU A 338 11.59 13.65 -2.11
N ARG A 339 11.93 13.22 -3.33
CA ARG A 339 13.31 13.21 -3.85
C ARG A 339 13.93 14.60 -3.88
N GLU A 340 13.17 15.61 -4.30
CA GLU A 340 13.60 17.00 -4.45
C GLU A 340 13.46 17.81 -3.16
N ARG A 341 12.95 17.21 -2.08
CA ARG A 341 12.72 17.86 -0.79
C ARG A 341 11.82 19.07 -0.89
N HIS A 342 10.78 18.96 -1.71
CA HIS A 342 9.79 20.01 -1.89
C HIS A 342 8.97 20.15 -0.60
N GLU A 343 9.14 21.27 0.12
CA GLU A 343 8.60 21.46 1.48
C GLU A 343 7.08 21.19 1.59
N PRO A 344 6.22 21.61 0.64
CA PRO A 344 4.80 21.23 0.65
C PRO A 344 4.56 19.71 0.71
N VAL A 345 5.36 18.90 0.00
CA VAL A 345 5.23 17.44 0.02
C VAL A 345 5.74 16.86 1.33
N LEU A 346 6.85 17.38 1.86
CA LEU A 346 7.36 16.93 3.17
C LEU A 346 6.36 17.22 4.29
N ARG A 347 5.78 18.43 4.30
CA ARG A 347 4.72 18.82 5.24
C ARG A 347 3.51 17.91 5.11
N LEU A 348 3.10 17.59 3.89
CA LEU A 348 2.00 16.66 3.64
C LEU A 348 2.23 15.30 4.32
N PHE A 349 3.41 14.69 4.18
CA PHE A 349 3.69 13.40 4.83
C PHE A 349 3.70 13.50 6.36
N ARG A 350 4.25 14.57 6.94
CA ARG A 350 4.19 14.82 8.38
C ARG A 350 2.73 14.90 8.87
N GLU A 351 1.90 15.69 8.20
CA GLU A 351 0.49 15.84 8.59
C GLU A 351 -0.32 14.55 8.44
N TRP A 352 -0.02 13.73 7.43
CA TRP A 352 -0.66 12.43 7.26
C TRP A 352 -0.24 11.44 8.34
N ASP A 353 1.04 11.39 8.69
CA ASP A 353 1.51 10.52 9.77
C ASP A 353 1.05 10.98 11.15
N ASP A 354 1.01 12.29 11.42
CA ASP A 354 0.42 12.81 12.66
C ASP A 354 -1.07 12.44 12.80
N GLU A 355 -1.80 12.36 11.68
CA GLU A 355 -3.23 12.01 11.70
C GLU A 355 -3.48 10.50 11.77
N LEU A 356 -2.69 9.70 11.03
CA LEU A 356 -2.95 8.27 10.86
C LEU A 356 -2.07 7.38 11.75
N PHE A 357 -0.86 7.83 12.08
CA PHE A 357 0.16 7.08 12.81
C PHE A 357 0.85 7.93 13.90
N PRO A 358 0.09 8.60 14.79
CA PRO A 358 0.61 9.61 15.73
C PRO A 358 1.69 9.10 16.68
N ASP A 359 1.70 7.80 16.98
CA ASP A 359 2.63 7.17 17.92
C ASP A 359 3.78 6.42 17.22
N ASN A 360 3.92 6.56 15.89
CA ASN A 360 4.94 5.83 15.13
C ASN A 360 6.13 6.69 14.74
N GLU A 361 7.18 6.62 15.58
CA GLU A 361 8.46 7.28 15.35
C GLU A 361 9.22 6.76 14.11
N ALA A 362 8.87 5.57 13.60
CA ALA A 362 9.46 4.99 12.39
C ALA A 362 8.74 5.40 11.10
N SER A 363 7.71 6.25 11.20
CA SER A 363 6.98 6.76 10.03
C SER A 363 7.82 7.77 9.23
N LEU A 364 7.50 7.95 7.95
CA LEU A 364 8.23 8.87 7.06
C LEU A 364 8.13 10.31 7.56
N GLY A 365 6.94 10.73 7.99
CA GLY A 365 6.66 12.03 8.60
C GLY A 365 7.45 12.25 9.88
N ALA A 366 7.52 11.25 10.76
CA ALA A 366 8.35 11.32 11.97
C ALA A 366 9.84 11.49 11.62
N ALA A 367 10.37 10.70 10.67
CA ALA A 367 11.74 10.83 10.18
C ALA A 367 12.02 12.22 9.58
N LEU A 368 11.05 12.80 8.86
CA LEU A 368 11.15 14.14 8.28
C LEU A 368 11.05 15.28 9.32
N GLY A 369 10.48 15.04 10.51
CA GLY A 369 10.22 16.04 11.54
C GLY A 369 11.42 16.40 12.41
N THR A 370 12.46 15.56 12.45
CA THR A 370 13.60 15.69 13.38
C THR A 370 14.62 16.78 13.01
N GLY A 371 14.40 17.54 11.94
CA GLY A 371 15.20 18.72 11.59
C GLY A 371 16.62 18.45 11.05
N SER A 372 17.09 17.20 11.12
CA SER A 372 18.25 16.71 10.38
C SER A 372 17.75 15.88 9.22
N ALA A 373 17.49 16.52 8.08
CA ALA A 373 17.37 15.77 6.85
C ALA A 373 18.63 16.08 6.04
N ASN A 374 19.69 15.33 6.30
CA ASN A 374 20.75 15.17 5.32
C ASN A 374 20.21 14.31 4.16
N VAL A 375 20.87 14.34 3.01
CA VAL A 375 20.50 13.52 1.85
C VAL A 375 20.53 12.03 2.19
N GLU A 376 21.42 11.65 3.12
CA GLU A 376 21.55 10.30 3.67
C GLU A 376 20.32 9.90 4.50
N ASP A 377 19.84 10.74 5.42
CA ASP A 377 18.65 10.44 6.26
C ASP A 377 17.37 10.29 5.42
N LEU A 378 17.25 11.04 4.32
CA LEU A 378 16.11 10.94 3.40
C LEU A 378 16.22 9.75 2.45
N GLN A 379 17.42 9.46 1.95
CA GLN A 379 17.63 8.23 1.19
C GLN A 379 17.39 7.03 2.10
N GLU A 380 17.81 7.10 3.36
CA GLU A 380 17.52 6.12 4.39
C GLU A 380 16.03 6.04 4.71
N ALA A 381 15.28 7.15 4.72
CA ALA A 381 13.84 7.18 4.92
C ALA A 381 13.03 6.69 3.70
N LEU A 382 13.48 6.98 2.48
CA LEU A 382 12.93 6.43 1.24
C LEU A 382 13.23 4.93 1.14
N ASP A 383 14.44 4.54 1.49
CA ASP A 383 14.83 3.14 1.63
C ASP A 383 14.09 2.51 2.82
N ALA A 384 13.76 3.24 3.90
CA ALA A 384 12.95 2.77 5.04
C ALA A 384 11.49 2.58 4.64
N LEU A 385 10.94 3.42 3.77
CA LEU A 385 9.62 3.26 3.16
C LEU A 385 9.57 2.00 2.27
N HIS A 386 10.67 1.69 1.60
CA HIS A 386 10.85 0.44 0.86
C HIS A 386 11.19 -0.76 1.79
N ARG A 387 11.81 -0.52 2.96
CA ARG A 387 12.20 -1.54 3.97
C ARG A 387 11.12 -1.84 5.00
N THR A 388 10.06 -1.03 5.13
CA THR A 388 8.95 -1.24 6.10
C THR A 388 8.12 -2.51 5.80
N GLN A 389 8.63 -3.41 4.96
CA GLN A 389 7.93 -4.57 4.43
C GLN A 389 8.71 -5.88 4.50
N VAL A 390 9.92 -5.94 5.09
CA VAL A 390 10.67 -7.21 5.20
C VAL A 390 11.24 -7.39 6.60
N VAL A 391 10.69 -8.35 7.35
CA VAL A 391 11.34 -8.93 8.54
C VAL A 391 11.84 -10.32 8.12
N GLU A 392 13.15 -10.55 8.12
CA GLU A 392 13.72 -11.89 7.99
C GLU A 392 14.43 -12.32 9.27
N MET A 393 13.88 -13.36 9.90
CA MET A 393 14.45 -14.14 10.99
C MET A 393 15.51 -15.13 10.46
N ASP A 394 16.80 -14.80 10.49
CA ASP A 394 17.87 -15.81 10.40
C ASP A 394 18.10 -16.58 11.71
N ASP A 395 18.24 -17.88 11.49
CA ASP A 395 18.35 -19.02 12.35
C ASP A 395 19.70 -19.07 13.06
N SER A 396 19.69 -19.29 14.37
CA SER A 396 20.89 -19.62 15.14
C SER A 396 20.50 -20.33 16.42
N SER A 397 20.09 -21.59 16.30
CA SER A 397 20.38 -22.60 17.33
C SER A 397 19.88 -23.99 16.91
N MET A 398 20.78 -24.83 16.39
CA MET A 398 21.01 -26.16 16.97
C MET A 398 22.40 -26.67 16.60
N GLY A 399 23.25 -26.75 17.61
CA GLY A 399 24.49 -27.52 17.54
C GLY A 399 24.24 -29.00 17.82
N GLY A 400 25.06 -29.83 17.17
CA GLY A 400 25.64 -31.03 17.77
C GLY A 400 24.98 -32.37 17.45
N GLY A 401 25.74 -33.27 16.83
CA GLY A 401 25.59 -34.71 17.07
C GLY A 401 25.81 -35.65 15.87
N ASP A 402 27.08 -35.97 15.61
CA ASP A 402 27.65 -37.30 15.34
C ASP A 402 27.20 -38.23 14.18
N GLU A 403 28.26 -38.61 13.43
CA GLU A 403 28.68 -39.96 12.98
C GLU A 403 28.00 -40.72 11.82
N ALA A 404 28.79 -40.80 10.73
CA ALA A 404 29.36 -42.01 10.12
C ALA A 404 28.64 -42.81 9.00
N SER A 405 29.49 -43.16 8.01
CA SER A 405 29.36 -44.11 6.89
C SER A 405 28.59 -43.58 5.67
N GLY A 406 29.02 -43.75 4.42
CA GLY A 406 30.15 -44.47 3.82
C GLY A 406 29.84 -44.75 2.34
N VAL A 407 30.88 -44.74 1.51
CA VAL A 407 31.04 -45.53 0.26
C VAL A 407 30.33 -45.08 -1.03
N ALA A 408 31.15 -44.48 -1.92
CA ALA A 408 31.49 -44.84 -3.31
C ALA A 408 30.44 -45.05 -4.43
N GLY A 409 30.82 -44.53 -5.61
CA GLY A 409 30.34 -44.87 -6.96
C GLY A 409 30.20 -43.61 -7.81
N ALA A 410 31.22 -43.11 -8.52
CA ALA A 410 31.87 -43.62 -9.75
C ALA A 410 30.97 -43.59 -11.01
N ASP A 411 31.59 -43.08 -12.08
CA ASP A 411 31.22 -43.14 -13.51
C ASP A 411 30.07 -42.21 -13.97
N GLY A 412 30.18 -41.44 -15.05
CA GLY A 412 31.19 -41.33 -16.09
C GLY A 412 30.58 -40.70 -17.36
N MET A 413 31.46 -40.18 -18.21
CA MET A 413 31.32 -39.95 -19.66
C MET A 413 30.55 -38.74 -20.23
N ASP A 414 31.36 -37.80 -20.74
CA ASP A 414 31.58 -37.49 -22.17
C ASP A 414 30.40 -37.09 -23.07
N GLY A 415 30.57 -35.96 -23.76
CA GLY A 415 29.73 -35.57 -24.89
C GLY A 415 30.14 -34.23 -25.50
N ASP A 416 31.22 -34.24 -26.29
CA ASP A 416 31.64 -33.18 -27.21
C ASP A 416 30.55 -32.76 -28.21
N GLY A 417 30.60 -31.50 -28.66
CA GLY A 417 29.70 -31.00 -29.71
C GLY A 417 30.02 -29.57 -30.19
N ASP A 418 31.11 -29.46 -30.94
CA ASP A 418 31.53 -28.36 -31.83
C ASP A 418 30.46 -27.95 -32.87
N GLY A 419 30.48 -26.70 -33.36
CA GLY A 419 29.60 -26.29 -34.46
C GLY A 419 29.44 -24.79 -34.75
N SER A 420 30.43 -24.23 -35.43
CA SER A 420 30.56 -22.96 -36.17
C SER A 420 29.35 -22.29 -36.88
N GLU A 421 29.54 -20.96 -37.00
CA GLU A 421 29.37 -20.07 -38.18
C GLU A 421 28.02 -19.57 -38.71
N ASN A 422 27.92 -18.22 -38.67
CA ASN A 422 27.68 -17.27 -39.77
C ASN A 422 26.63 -17.60 -40.86
N GLY A 423 25.61 -16.73 -40.93
CA GLY A 423 24.76 -16.59 -42.11
C GLY A 423 24.19 -15.17 -42.21
N ALA A 424 24.78 -14.38 -43.11
CA ALA A 424 24.28 -13.07 -43.52
C ALA A 424 22.94 -13.20 -44.27
N GLY A 425 22.04 -12.24 -44.03
CA GLY A 425 20.77 -12.11 -44.74
C GLY A 425 20.52 -10.66 -45.13
N ASP A 426 20.92 -10.34 -46.36
CA ASP A 426 20.54 -9.18 -47.16
C ASP A 426 19.06 -9.27 -47.57
N GLY A 427 18.37 -8.13 -47.68
CA GLY A 427 16.93 -8.06 -47.93
C GLY A 427 16.35 -6.64 -48.02
N SER A 428 16.91 -5.84 -48.92
CA SER A 428 16.28 -4.94 -49.90
C SER A 428 14.85 -4.37 -49.70
N GLN A 429 14.73 -3.09 -50.11
CA GLN A 429 13.56 -2.38 -50.69
C GLN A 429 12.45 -1.87 -49.73
N ALA A 430 12.18 -0.56 -49.72
CA ALA A 430 11.43 0.14 -50.77
C ALA A 430 11.35 1.65 -50.51
N ASP A 431 11.27 2.37 -51.62
CA ASP A 431 11.15 3.81 -51.80
C ASP A 431 9.88 4.42 -51.18
N GLY A 432 9.90 5.73 -50.90
CA GLY A 432 8.68 6.44 -50.50
C GLY A 432 8.88 7.94 -50.23
N SER A 433 9.01 8.71 -51.31
CA SER A 433 9.05 10.17 -51.38
C SER A 433 7.82 10.89 -50.77
N GLY A 434 8.03 12.13 -50.33
CA GLY A 434 7.00 13.16 -50.06
C GLY A 434 7.50 14.15 -49.01
N ASP A 435 8.18 15.26 -49.36
CA ASP A 435 7.58 16.52 -49.85
C ASP A 435 6.33 16.87 -49.01
N GLY A 436 6.33 17.83 -48.10
CA GLY A 436 6.82 19.19 -48.22
C GLY A 436 5.62 20.08 -47.90
N SER A 437 5.70 20.92 -46.86
CA SER A 437 4.86 22.10 -46.64
C SER A 437 5.33 22.85 -45.41
N GLN A 438 6.12 23.89 -45.66
CA GLN A 438 6.36 24.98 -44.73
C GLN A 438 5.22 26.01 -44.83
N SER A 439 4.74 26.43 -43.65
CA SER A 439 4.29 27.78 -43.30
C SER A 439 2.94 28.30 -43.86
N PRO A 440 2.35 29.33 -43.22
CA PRO A 440 2.71 30.04 -41.98
C PRO A 440 1.79 29.78 -40.79
#